data_AF-B0SNL5-F1
#
_entry.id   AF-B0SNL5-F1
#
_cell.length_a   1.000
_cell.length_b   1.000
_cell.length_c   1.000
_cell.angle_alpha   90.00
_cell.angle_beta   90.00
_cell.angle_gamma   90.00
#
_symmetry.space_group_name_H-M   'P 1'
#
loop_
_entity.id
_entity.type
_entity.pdbx_description
1 polymer ?
#
loop_
_entity_poly.entity_id
_entity_poly.type
_entity_poly.pdbx_seq_one_letter_code
_entity_poly.pdbx_strand_id
1 'polypeptide(L)'
;MLSDEKRNRFLQLLKESTKDEWVWMSGYLSALTQASIGGSVDVSLNAPVSISSNDPSHGNLKAAPIQCTVVYGTETGNSKKLATELVKKLKELGVQAKLKSTDTYKAKDLKEEEYLFVIVSTHGDGEPPQAAKPFIQILSDAKDSLSKMKFAVLGLGDTSYPLFCQTGIDVDSMLEKLGAERIHDLGKCDVDFELVSKPWITDLISKLNAISKTATTQVSKQTQTTASKPNSGGKVVYEGTIVTNLVLNDIGATKSTRHIEIKSSLPVDYLPGDSAGFLAYNREDEVNRILGLLQTDRETRVTYKGETWMLYDLLRKKVSIRFLPDRVIQKYVSLSKKEIPSGKLDLDVLLTLYPSDTKLEIQSIVDILEPIVPRYYSIASSPSAHGEEEVHLTVAEVEIETFTGIKTGFCSGFLSSLKEGDTVPFFIQKNNSFRLPSPDTDIIMIGPGTGIAPFRSFLFEREQSGGNGKNWLFFGERNFVSDFYYQTELLELMDTGVLHKLNTAFSRDTKEKVYVQDRMGENAEELLKWIQNGAVIYLCGSKDPMSKDVDRKLIEILSERTFDTGKEASDYLKELEENGRYIKDVY
;
A
#
# COMPACT_ATOMS: atom_id res chain seq x y z
N MET A 1 6.04 -51.38 18.51
CA MET A 1 7.30 -50.85 17.97
C MET A 1 7.87 -51.83 16.95
N LEU A 2 8.51 -51.35 15.87
CA LEU A 2 9.07 -52.21 14.81
C LEU A 2 10.28 -53.00 15.34
N SER A 3 10.45 -54.25 14.89
CA SER A 3 11.67 -55.03 15.17
C SER A 3 12.89 -54.39 14.52
N ASP A 4 14.10 -54.66 15.04
CA ASP A 4 15.33 -54.03 14.55
C ASP A 4 15.55 -54.24 13.04
N GLU A 5 15.23 -55.43 12.53
CA GLU A 5 15.33 -55.73 11.09
C GLU A 5 14.35 -54.91 10.25
N LYS A 6 13.09 -54.76 10.70
CA LYS A 6 12.07 -53.97 10.01
C LYS A 6 12.36 -52.47 10.11
N ARG A 7 12.87 -52.01 11.25
CA ARG A 7 13.28 -50.62 11.47
C ARG A 7 14.45 -50.26 10.54
N ASN A 8 15.45 -51.13 10.40
CA ASN A 8 16.59 -50.85 9.55
C ASN A 8 16.22 -50.79 8.06
N ARG A 9 15.32 -51.67 7.57
CA ARG A 9 14.80 -51.56 6.19
C ARG A 9 13.98 -50.29 5.96
N PHE A 10 13.18 -49.90 6.95
CA PHE A 10 12.40 -48.65 6.88
C PHE A 10 13.31 -47.41 6.85
N LEU A 11 14.35 -47.37 7.69
CA LEU A 11 15.32 -46.28 7.70
C LEU A 11 16.16 -46.22 6.41
N GLN A 12 16.48 -47.37 5.82
CA GLN A 12 17.17 -47.42 4.54
C GLN A 12 16.29 -46.89 3.40
N LEU A 13 15.01 -47.28 3.36
CA LEU A 13 14.04 -46.73 2.40
C LEU A 13 13.93 -45.21 2.54
N LEU A 14 13.82 -44.69 3.77
CA LEU A 14 13.78 -43.24 3.99
C LEU A 14 15.05 -42.54 3.52
N LYS A 15 16.23 -43.15 3.72
CA LYS A 15 17.50 -42.58 3.27
C LYS A 15 17.64 -42.51 1.75
N GLU A 16 17.00 -43.44 1.04
CA GLU A 16 17.01 -43.52 -0.43
C GLU A 16 15.86 -42.74 -1.10
N SER A 17 14.92 -42.21 -0.30
CA SER A 17 13.76 -41.44 -0.79
C SER A 17 13.93 -39.92 -0.61
N THR A 18 13.29 -39.17 -1.48
CA THR A 18 13.19 -37.70 -1.46
C THR A 18 12.13 -37.21 -0.46
N LYS A 19 12.16 -35.90 -0.15
CA LYS A 19 11.23 -35.28 0.81
C LYS A 19 9.76 -35.37 0.36
N ASP A 20 9.50 -35.32 -0.94
CA ASP A 20 8.13 -35.45 -1.48
C ASP A 20 7.63 -36.89 -1.37
N GLU A 21 8.50 -37.88 -1.57
CA GLU A 21 8.18 -39.29 -1.35
C GLU A 21 7.91 -39.59 0.13
N TRP A 22 8.60 -38.90 1.06
CA TRP A 22 8.28 -38.99 2.49
C TRP A 22 6.89 -38.46 2.80
N VAL A 23 6.52 -37.31 2.22
CA VAL A 23 5.17 -36.73 2.38
C VAL A 23 4.11 -37.66 1.80
N TRP A 24 4.37 -38.26 0.63
CA TRP A 24 3.49 -39.25 0.02
C TRP A 24 3.33 -40.50 0.90
N MET A 25 4.42 -41.08 1.41
CA MET A 25 4.38 -42.25 2.30
C MET A 25 3.62 -41.94 3.60
N SER A 26 3.83 -40.75 4.17
CA SER A 26 3.10 -40.28 5.35
C SER A 26 1.60 -40.15 5.07
N GLY A 27 1.22 -39.61 3.91
CA GLY A 27 -0.17 -39.52 3.48
C GLY A 27 -0.81 -40.89 3.24
N TYR A 28 -0.08 -41.81 2.61
CA TYR A 28 -0.53 -43.18 2.35
C TYR A 28 -0.77 -43.97 3.65
N LEU A 29 0.16 -43.90 4.60
CA LEU A 29 0.00 -44.52 5.93
C LEU A 29 -1.12 -43.87 6.73
N SER A 30 -1.30 -42.55 6.62
CA SER A 30 -2.42 -41.83 7.25
C SER A 30 -3.77 -42.26 6.65
N ALA A 31 -3.83 -42.48 5.34
CA ALA A 31 -5.04 -42.96 4.67
C ALA A 31 -5.38 -44.41 5.07
N LEU A 32 -4.38 -45.30 5.16
CA LEU A 32 -4.57 -46.68 5.61
C LEU A 32 -5.03 -46.75 7.09
N THR A 33 -4.53 -45.84 7.93
CA THR A 33 -4.95 -45.76 9.34
C THR A 33 -6.33 -45.11 9.49
N GLN A 34 -6.73 -44.18 8.62
CA GLN A 34 -8.10 -43.64 8.59
C GLN A 34 -9.13 -44.65 8.06
N ALA A 35 -8.75 -45.53 7.14
CA ALA A 35 -9.62 -46.57 6.60
C ALA A 35 -9.92 -47.72 7.59
N SER A 36 -9.26 -47.76 8.76
CA SER A 36 -9.34 -48.89 9.70
C SER A 36 -10.18 -48.65 10.97
N ILE A 37 -11.11 -47.69 10.94
CA ILE A 37 -12.20 -47.67 11.94
C ILE A 37 -13.21 -48.76 11.58
N GLY A 38 -12.87 -50.02 11.90
CA GLY A 38 -13.77 -51.17 11.81
C GLY A 38 -13.29 -52.35 10.96
N GLY A 39 -12.08 -52.88 11.18
CA GLY A 39 -11.68 -54.21 10.66
C GLY A 39 -10.20 -54.32 10.28
N SER A 40 -9.61 -55.50 10.47
CA SER A 40 -8.21 -55.80 10.18
C SER A 40 -7.86 -55.63 8.69
N VAL A 41 -6.79 -54.89 8.40
CA VAL A 41 -6.32 -54.59 7.04
C VAL A 41 -5.47 -55.75 6.53
N ASP A 42 -5.88 -56.38 5.44
CA ASP A 42 -5.08 -57.36 4.70
C ASP A 42 -4.33 -56.64 3.57
N VAL A 43 -3.02 -56.41 3.76
CA VAL A 43 -2.18 -55.73 2.75
C VAL A 43 -1.70 -56.76 1.75
N SER A 44 -2.47 -56.99 0.70
CA SER A 44 -2.04 -57.84 -0.42
C SER A 44 -1.08 -57.07 -1.33
N LEU A 45 0.17 -57.52 -1.36
CA LEU A 45 1.21 -57.11 -2.30
C LEU A 45 1.00 -57.85 -3.63
N ASN A 46 0.18 -57.31 -4.55
CA ASN A 46 0.36 -57.49 -6.00
C ASN A 46 -0.65 -56.70 -6.85
N ALA A 47 -0.11 -55.76 -7.63
CA ALA A 47 -0.57 -55.26 -8.94
C ALA A 47 -1.76 -54.28 -9.02
N PRO A 48 -1.76 -53.40 -10.05
CA PRO A 48 -2.45 -52.11 -10.07
C PRO A 48 -3.90 -52.24 -10.52
N VAL A 49 -4.76 -51.33 -10.04
CA VAL A 49 -6.16 -51.26 -10.44
C VAL A 49 -6.27 -50.81 -11.90
N SER A 50 -6.45 -51.77 -12.80
CA SER A 50 -6.90 -51.59 -14.19
C SER A 50 -8.40 -51.88 -14.27
N ILE A 51 -9.18 -50.95 -14.84
CA ILE A 51 -10.60 -51.16 -15.18
C ILE A 51 -10.68 -51.35 -16.69
N SER A 52 -11.06 -52.55 -17.11
CA SER A 52 -11.24 -52.98 -18.50
C SER A 52 -12.55 -52.45 -19.12
N SER A 53 -12.43 -52.08 -20.39
CA SER A 53 -13.46 -51.69 -21.35
C SER A 53 -14.42 -52.83 -21.73
N ASN A 54 -15.73 -52.60 -21.60
CA ASN A 54 -16.77 -53.02 -22.57
C ASN A 54 -18.18 -52.61 -22.08
N ASP A 55 -18.59 -51.38 -22.43
CA ASP A 55 -20.00 -51.00 -22.64
C ASP A 55 -20.01 -49.93 -23.76
N PRO A 56 -20.71 -50.14 -24.89
CA PRO A 56 -20.56 -49.32 -26.07
C PRO A 56 -21.44 -48.07 -25.97
N SER A 57 -20.93 -47.04 -25.30
CA SER A 57 -21.26 -45.64 -25.59
C SER A 57 -20.09 -44.73 -25.19
N HIS A 58 -19.13 -44.56 -26.12
CA HIS A 58 -18.17 -43.45 -26.09
C HIS A 58 -18.94 -42.11 -25.92
N GLY A 59 -18.49 -41.13 -25.15
CA GLY A 59 -17.33 -40.98 -24.28
C GLY A 59 -17.44 -39.61 -23.61
N ASN A 60 -17.13 -39.51 -22.33
CA ASN A 60 -17.00 -38.23 -21.63
C ASN A 60 -15.64 -38.21 -20.93
N LEU A 61 -14.62 -37.72 -21.65
CA LEU A 61 -13.36 -37.29 -21.05
C LEU A 61 -13.70 -36.18 -20.06
N LYS A 62 -13.52 -36.41 -18.75
CA LYS A 62 -13.50 -35.31 -17.77
C LYS A 62 -12.38 -34.35 -18.19
N ALA A 63 -12.73 -33.12 -18.53
CA ALA A 63 -11.78 -32.07 -18.85
C ALA A 63 -10.75 -31.92 -17.71
N ALA A 64 -9.48 -31.75 -18.07
CA ALA A 64 -8.44 -31.43 -17.10
C ALA A 64 -8.83 -30.13 -16.35
N PRO A 65 -8.60 -30.05 -15.02
CA PRO A 65 -8.95 -28.85 -14.26
C PRO A 65 -8.12 -27.67 -14.78
N ILE A 66 -8.79 -26.54 -15.03
CA ILE A 66 -8.14 -25.28 -15.45
C ILE A 66 -7.04 -24.95 -14.43
N GLN A 67 -5.83 -24.72 -14.91
CA GLN A 67 -4.71 -24.21 -14.10
C GLN A 67 -4.59 -22.71 -14.32
N CYS A 68 -4.55 -21.95 -13.23
CA CYS A 68 -4.36 -20.51 -13.29
C CYS A 68 -3.41 -20.00 -12.22
N THR A 69 -2.75 -18.89 -12.52
CA THR A 69 -1.93 -18.16 -11.57
C THR A 69 -2.53 -16.77 -11.37
N VAL A 70 -2.75 -16.41 -10.11
CA VAL A 70 -3.13 -15.05 -9.70
C VAL A 70 -1.87 -14.37 -9.17
N VAL A 71 -1.49 -13.28 -9.82
CA VAL A 71 -0.33 -12.45 -9.45
C VAL A 71 -0.82 -11.14 -8.84
N TYR A 72 -0.19 -10.70 -7.75
CA TYR A 72 -0.49 -9.41 -7.14
C TYR A 72 0.72 -8.51 -6.97
N GLY A 73 0.56 -7.24 -7.35
CA GLY A 73 1.48 -6.15 -7.05
C GLY A 73 0.78 -5.14 -6.14
N THR A 74 1.32 -4.90 -4.95
CA THR A 74 0.63 -4.11 -3.93
C THR A 74 1.59 -3.24 -3.16
N GLU A 75 1.17 -2.01 -2.86
CA GLU A 75 1.87 -1.13 -1.92
C GLU A 75 1.26 -1.28 -0.52
N THR A 76 -0.05 -1.08 -0.41
CA THR A 76 -0.77 -1.03 0.88
C THR A 76 -1.46 -2.34 1.28
N GLY A 77 -1.34 -3.40 0.46
CA GLY A 77 -1.92 -4.73 0.71
C GLY A 77 -3.30 -4.98 0.10
N ASN A 78 -3.98 -3.97 -0.45
CA ASN A 78 -5.33 -4.13 -1.02
C ASN A 78 -5.36 -5.12 -2.20
N SER A 79 -4.41 -5.03 -3.12
CA SER A 79 -4.29 -5.95 -4.26
C SER A 79 -4.05 -7.39 -3.79
N LYS A 80 -3.23 -7.59 -2.75
CA LYS A 80 -2.99 -8.90 -2.13
C LYS A 80 -4.26 -9.49 -1.53
N LYS A 81 -5.06 -8.68 -0.84
CA LYS A 81 -6.33 -9.09 -0.25
C LYS A 81 -7.29 -9.58 -1.34
N LEU A 82 -7.48 -8.80 -2.41
CA LEU A 82 -8.34 -9.17 -3.53
C LEU A 82 -7.83 -10.41 -4.28
N ALA A 83 -6.52 -10.54 -4.46
CA ALA A 83 -5.93 -11.70 -5.12
C ALA A 83 -6.14 -12.99 -4.31
N THR A 84 -6.02 -12.88 -2.99
CA THR A 84 -6.31 -13.99 -2.06
C THR A 84 -7.79 -14.40 -2.13
N GLU A 85 -8.70 -13.42 -2.17
CA GLU A 85 -10.13 -13.67 -2.35
C GLU A 85 -10.43 -14.37 -3.68
N LEU A 86 -9.85 -13.88 -4.78
CA LEU A 86 -10.01 -14.47 -6.11
C LEU A 86 -9.53 -15.92 -6.13
N VAL A 87 -8.33 -16.22 -5.59
CA VAL A 87 -7.81 -17.60 -5.50
C VAL A 87 -8.74 -18.50 -4.69
N LYS A 88 -9.29 -18.01 -3.58
CA LYS A 88 -10.25 -18.77 -2.78
C LYS A 88 -11.49 -19.14 -3.60
N LYS A 89 -12.09 -18.17 -4.28
CA LYS A 89 -13.27 -18.41 -5.12
C LYS A 89 -12.98 -19.31 -6.32
N LEU A 90 -11.81 -19.19 -6.95
CA LEU A 90 -11.39 -20.08 -8.04
C LEU A 90 -11.28 -21.54 -7.56
N LYS A 91 -10.69 -21.76 -6.38
CA LYS A 91 -10.60 -23.11 -5.77
C LYS A 91 -11.97 -23.70 -5.44
N GLU A 92 -12.92 -22.88 -4.99
CA GLU A 92 -14.31 -23.30 -4.74
C GLU A 92 -15.02 -23.79 -6.02
N LEU A 93 -14.57 -23.36 -7.20
CA LEU A 93 -15.06 -23.83 -8.51
C LEU A 93 -14.33 -25.06 -9.05
N GLY A 94 -13.37 -25.60 -8.30
CA GLY A 94 -12.53 -26.71 -8.75
C GLY A 94 -11.40 -26.32 -9.72
N VAL A 95 -11.12 -25.02 -9.87
CA VAL A 95 -9.97 -24.51 -10.64
C VAL A 95 -8.71 -24.63 -9.78
N GLN A 96 -7.61 -25.12 -10.36
CA GLN A 96 -6.31 -25.14 -9.68
C GLN A 96 -5.67 -23.75 -9.76
N ALA A 97 -5.79 -22.96 -8.70
CA ALA A 97 -5.27 -21.60 -8.63
C ALA A 97 -4.03 -21.48 -7.73
N LYS A 98 -2.95 -20.91 -8.26
CA LYS A 98 -1.74 -20.50 -7.52
C LYS A 98 -1.78 -19.01 -7.22
N LEU A 99 -1.30 -18.60 -6.05
CA LEU A 99 -1.11 -17.19 -5.68
C LEU A 99 0.38 -16.86 -5.70
N LYS A 100 0.79 -15.83 -6.44
CA LYS A 100 2.17 -15.32 -6.45
C LYS A 100 2.18 -13.81 -6.23
N SER A 101 3.23 -13.31 -5.58
CA SER A 101 3.49 -11.86 -5.59
C SER A 101 4.37 -11.52 -6.79
N THR A 102 4.28 -10.28 -7.27
CA THR A 102 5.11 -9.79 -8.38
C THR A 102 6.60 -9.81 -8.08
N ASP A 103 7.01 -9.70 -6.81
CA ASP A 103 8.43 -9.69 -6.38
C ASP A 103 9.14 -11.04 -6.58
N THR A 104 8.37 -12.12 -6.55
CA THR A 104 8.81 -13.51 -6.58
C THR A 104 8.46 -14.20 -7.90
N TYR A 105 7.81 -13.47 -8.81
CA TYR A 105 7.44 -13.96 -10.13
C TYR A 105 8.67 -14.07 -11.03
N LYS A 106 8.84 -15.22 -11.70
CA LYS A 106 10.03 -15.51 -12.51
C LYS A 106 9.68 -15.46 -14.00
N ALA A 107 10.56 -14.88 -14.82
CA ALA A 107 10.35 -14.77 -16.27
C ALA A 107 10.05 -16.10 -16.97
N LYS A 108 10.66 -17.19 -16.50
CA LYS A 108 10.43 -18.54 -17.05
C LYS A 108 8.98 -19.02 -16.88
N ASP A 109 8.30 -18.58 -15.82
CA ASP A 109 6.95 -19.03 -15.48
C ASP A 109 5.94 -18.45 -16.48
N LEU A 110 6.21 -17.26 -17.03
CA LEU A 110 5.31 -16.55 -17.95
C LEU A 110 4.92 -17.37 -19.19
N LYS A 111 5.83 -18.20 -19.71
CA LYS A 111 5.56 -19.04 -20.89
C LYS A 111 4.72 -20.27 -20.58
N GLU A 112 4.66 -20.67 -19.31
CA GLU A 112 3.94 -21.86 -18.85
C GLU A 112 2.51 -21.54 -18.41
N GLU A 113 2.16 -20.26 -18.25
CA GLU A 113 0.82 -19.87 -17.79
C GLU A 113 -0.22 -20.03 -18.91
N GLU A 114 -1.26 -20.83 -18.63
CA GLU A 114 -2.45 -20.93 -19.47
C GLU A 114 -3.47 -19.83 -19.13
N TYR A 115 -3.60 -19.51 -17.83
CA TYR A 115 -4.45 -18.44 -17.32
C TYR A 115 -3.68 -17.58 -16.31
N LEU A 116 -3.57 -16.28 -16.59
CA LEU A 116 -2.89 -15.31 -15.74
C LEU A 116 -3.85 -14.19 -15.32
N PHE A 117 -4.10 -14.07 -14.02
CA PHE A 117 -4.90 -12.98 -13.46
C PHE A 117 -4.01 -12.03 -12.68
N VAL A 118 -3.97 -10.75 -13.07
CA VAL A 118 -3.09 -9.76 -12.43
C VAL A 118 -3.94 -8.76 -11.65
N ILE A 119 -3.63 -8.60 -10.37
CA ILE A 119 -4.23 -7.56 -9.53
C ILE A 119 -3.14 -6.63 -9.04
N VAL A 120 -3.11 -5.40 -9.56
CA VAL A 120 -1.98 -4.49 -9.35
C VAL A 120 -2.46 -3.10 -8.95
N SER A 121 -1.84 -2.51 -7.91
CA SER A 121 -2.08 -1.11 -7.58
C SER A 121 -1.20 -0.18 -8.41
N THR A 122 -1.59 1.08 -8.53
CA THR A 122 -0.76 2.17 -9.04
C THR A 122 -0.29 3.03 -7.87
N HIS A 123 0.93 3.55 -7.92
CA HIS A 123 1.52 4.39 -6.89
C HIS A 123 2.08 5.69 -7.47
N GLY A 124 2.05 6.77 -6.68
CA GLY A 124 2.49 8.11 -7.09
C GLY A 124 1.85 8.57 -8.40
N ASP A 125 2.69 9.05 -9.33
CA ASP A 125 2.29 9.51 -10.66
C ASP A 125 2.26 8.36 -11.68
N GLY A 126 1.41 7.36 -11.44
CA GLY A 126 1.18 6.30 -12.43
C GLY A 126 2.17 5.13 -12.40
N GLU A 127 3.09 5.09 -11.44
CA GLU A 127 4.14 4.08 -11.35
C GLU A 127 3.64 2.77 -10.69
N PRO A 128 4.20 1.62 -11.05
CA PRO A 128 3.96 0.38 -10.32
C PRO A 128 4.50 0.46 -8.87
N PRO A 129 3.90 -0.27 -7.91
CA PRO A 129 4.47 -0.55 -6.60
C PRO A 129 5.90 -1.05 -6.74
N GLN A 130 6.75 -0.77 -5.77
CA GLN A 130 8.17 -1.15 -5.85
C GLN A 130 8.34 -2.66 -6.09
N ALA A 131 7.60 -3.47 -5.35
CA ALA A 131 7.56 -4.93 -5.52
C ALA A 131 7.02 -5.41 -6.88
N ALA A 132 6.38 -4.54 -7.67
CA ALA A 132 5.84 -4.86 -8.99
C ALA A 132 6.78 -4.49 -10.14
N LYS A 133 7.76 -3.60 -9.94
CA LYS A 133 8.71 -3.19 -10.99
C LYS A 133 9.42 -4.37 -11.68
N PRO A 134 9.93 -5.39 -10.99
CA PRO A 134 10.57 -6.54 -11.65
C PRO A 134 9.61 -7.30 -12.57
N PHE A 135 8.34 -7.45 -12.17
CA PHE A 135 7.32 -8.09 -13.00
C PHE A 135 6.99 -7.28 -14.25
N ILE A 136 6.90 -5.94 -14.14
CA ILE A 136 6.71 -5.07 -15.32
C ILE A 136 7.89 -5.19 -16.28
N GLN A 137 9.11 -5.25 -15.76
CA GLN A 137 10.30 -5.46 -16.58
C GLN A 137 10.26 -6.81 -17.32
N ILE A 138 9.83 -7.89 -16.65
CA ILE A 138 9.64 -9.20 -17.26
C ILE A 138 8.66 -9.13 -18.46
N LEU A 139 7.55 -8.41 -18.32
CA LEU A 139 6.59 -8.23 -19.41
C LEU A 139 7.16 -7.37 -20.54
N SER A 140 7.92 -6.33 -20.22
CA SER A 140 8.55 -5.46 -21.21
C SER A 140 9.65 -6.17 -22.01
N ASP A 141 10.41 -7.07 -21.38
CA ASP A 141 11.52 -7.81 -22.01
C ASP A 141 11.06 -9.07 -22.75
N ALA A 142 9.81 -9.49 -22.56
CA ALA A 142 9.25 -10.67 -23.21
C ALA A 142 9.20 -10.46 -24.74
N LYS A 143 9.85 -11.37 -25.48
CA LYS A 143 9.85 -11.37 -26.95
C LYS A 143 8.98 -12.46 -27.55
N ASP A 144 8.62 -13.45 -26.75
CA ASP A 144 7.84 -14.60 -27.18
C ASP A 144 6.34 -14.28 -27.18
N SER A 145 5.63 -14.81 -28.17
CA SER A 145 4.17 -14.68 -28.22
C SER A 145 3.52 -15.54 -27.13
N LEU A 146 2.59 -14.93 -26.40
CA LEU A 146 1.76 -15.54 -25.36
C LEU A 146 0.39 -15.99 -25.91
N SER A 147 0.31 -16.39 -27.18
CA SER A 147 -0.93 -16.75 -27.90
C SER A 147 -1.79 -17.85 -27.26
N LYS A 148 -1.22 -18.65 -26.35
CA LYS A 148 -1.94 -19.68 -25.60
C LYS A 148 -2.43 -19.22 -24.23
N MET A 149 -2.00 -18.04 -23.78
CA MET A 149 -2.33 -17.48 -22.48
C MET A 149 -3.64 -16.70 -22.57
N LYS A 150 -4.50 -16.91 -21.58
CA LYS A 150 -5.67 -16.08 -21.29
C LYS A 150 -5.41 -15.23 -20.08
N PHE A 151 -5.85 -13.97 -20.11
CA PHE A 151 -5.60 -13.06 -19.00
C PHE A 151 -6.78 -12.15 -18.66
N ALA A 152 -6.74 -11.62 -17.44
CA ALA A 152 -7.58 -10.53 -16.99
C ALA A 152 -6.82 -9.69 -15.95
N VAL A 153 -7.02 -8.37 -15.99
CA VAL A 153 -6.33 -7.43 -15.11
C VAL A 153 -7.33 -6.64 -14.29
N LEU A 154 -7.04 -6.49 -12.99
CA LEU A 154 -7.74 -5.61 -12.08
C LEU A 154 -6.74 -4.58 -11.55
N GLY A 155 -6.83 -3.34 -12.04
CA GLY A 155 -6.04 -2.21 -11.59
C GLY A 155 -6.68 -1.57 -10.36
N LEU A 156 -5.88 -1.24 -9.34
CA LEU A 156 -6.29 -0.40 -8.22
C LEU A 156 -5.59 0.95 -8.33
N GLY A 157 -6.35 2.03 -8.28
CA GLY A 157 -5.82 3.37 -8.31
C GLY A 157 -6.71 4.33 -7.54
N ASP A 158 -6.41 5.61 -7.68
CA ASP A 158 -7.19 6.71 -7.12
C ASP A 158 -7.41 7.73 -8.23
N THR A 159 -8.66 8.02 -8.53
CA THR A 159 -9.04 8.93 -9.61
C THR A 159 -8.71 10.41 -9.30
N SER A 160 -8.31 10.71 -8.07
CA SER A 160 -7.75 12.00 -7.67
C SER A 160 -6.35 12.24 -8.25
N TYR A 161 -5.70 11.19 -8.77
CA TYR A 161 -4.40 11.26 -9.42
C TYR A 161 -4.57 11.26 -10.96
N PRO A 162 -3.76 12.04 -11.72
CA PRO A 162 -3.90 12.13 -13.17
C PRO A 162 -3.78 10.79 -13.91
N LEU A 163 -2.97 9.88 -13.37
CA LEU A 163 -2.65 8.58 -13.97
C LEU A 163 -3.41 7.44 -13.28
N PHE A 164 -4.73 7.57 -13.23
CA PHE A 164 -5.65 6.62 -12.60
C PHE A 164 -5.51 5.20 -13.16
N CYS A 165 -5.19 4.24 -12.29
CA CYS A 165 -4.97 2.82 -12.63
C CYS A 165 -3.89 2.58 -13.70
N GLN A 166 -2.94 3.50 -13.90
CA GLN A 166 -1.98 3.44 -15.01
C GLN A 166 -1.20 2.12 -15.07
N THR A 167 -0.66 1.64 -13.96
CA THR A 167 0.00 0.32 -13.90
C THR A 167 -0.88 -0.83 -14.37
N GLY A 168 -2.17 -0.84 -14.00
CA GLY A 168 -3.12 -1.85 -14.48
C GLY A 168 -3.38 -1.73 -15.98
N ILE A 169 -3.46 -0.49 -16.50
CA ILE A 169 -3.60 -0.19 -17.94
C ILE A 169 -2.37 -0.68 -18.71
N ASP A 170 -1.17 -0.44 -18.17
CA ASP A 170 0.09 -0.82 -18.79
C ASP A 170 0.23 -2.34 -18.86
N VAL A 171 -0.04 -3.05 -17.75
CA VAL A 171 0.00 -4.52 -17.72
C VAL A 171 -1.00 -5.13 -18.69
N ASP A 172 -2.24 -4.64 -18.71
CA ASP A 172 -3.28 -5.13 -19.62
C ASP A 172 -2.85 -4.94 -21.10
N SER A 173 -2.31 -3.75 -21.41
CA SER A 173 -1.82 -3.42 -22.75
C SER A 173 -0.59 -4.25 -23.15
N MET A 174 0.33 -4.51 -22.22
CA MET A 174 1.53 -5.33 -22.46
C MET A 174 1.16 -6.78 -22.77
N LEU A 175 0.26 -7.38 -21.98
CA LEU A 175 -0.19 -8.76 -22.18
C LEU A 175 -0.91 -8.93 -23.53
N GLU A 176 -1.76 -7.97 -23.90
CA GLU A 176 -2.43 -7.96 -25.21
C GLU A 176 -1.41 -7.83 -26.36
N LYS A 177 -0.41 -6.94 -26.24
CA LYS A 177 0.65 -6.79 -27.24
C LYS A 177 1.52 -8.04 -27.41
N LEU A 178 1.71 -8.82 -26.34
CA LEU A 178 2.39 -10.11 -26.37
C LEU A 178 1.51 -11.23 -27.00
N GLY A 179 0.26 -10.94 -27.33
CA GLY A 179 -0.66 -11.85 -28.01
C GLY A 179 -1.50 -12.72 -27.08
N ALA A 180 -1.53 -12.44 -25.77
CA ALA A 180 -2.43 -13.13 -24.85
C ALA A 180 -3.90 -12.72 -25.10
N GLU A 181 -4.83 -13.64 -24.85
CA GLU A 181 -6.27 -13.41 -25.03
C GLU A 181 -6.90 -12.79 -23.76
N ARG A 182 -7.44 -11.58 -23.87
CA ARG A 182 -8.18 -10.93 -22.77
C ARG A 182 -9.55 -11.61 -22.59
N ILE A 183 -9.77 -12.29 -21.47
CA ILE A 183 -11.05 -12.97 -21.18
C ILE A 183 -12.02 -12.15 -20.31
N HIS A 184 -11.53 -11.05 -19.74
CA HIS A 184 -12.35 -10.08 -19.03
C HIS A 184 -11.75 -8.69 -19.15
N ASP A 185 -12.61 -7.69 -19.38
CA ASP A 185 -12.20 -6.29 -19.49
C ASP A 185 -11.45 -5.83 -18.23
N LEU A 186 -10.47 -4.94 -18.43
CA LEU A 186 -9.70 -4.32 -17.36
C LEU A 186 -10.64 -3.68 -16.34
N GLY A 187 -10.61 -4.16 -15.11
CA GLY A 187 -11.28 -3.51 -13.99
C GLY A 187 -10.42 -2.35 -13.49
N LYS A 188 -11.00 -1.16 -13.37
CA LYS A 188 -10.33 0.02 -12.79
C LYS A 188 -10.98 0.38 -11.46
N CYS A 189 -10.40 -0.08 -10.38
CA CYS A 189 -10.84 0.20 -9.02
C CYS A 189 -10.35 1.57 -8.56
N ASP A 190 -11.26 2.36 -8.03
CA ASP A 190 -10.95 3.59 -7.29
C ASP A 190 -10.71 3.31 -5.80
N VAL A 191 -10.60 4.35 -4.95
CA VAL A 191 -10.42 4.22 -3.49
C VAL A 191 -11.44 3.27 -2.86
N ASP A 192 -12.71 3.35 -3.28
CA ASP A 192 -13.77 2.38 -2.94
C ASP A 192 -13.68 1.12 -3.81
N PHE A 193 -12.52 0.47 -3.81
CA PHE A 193 -12.18 -0.57 -4.78
C PHE A 193 -13.19 -1.73 -4.80
N GLU A 194 -13.90 -1.97 -3.70
CA GLU A 194 -14.94 -3.00 -3.58
C GLU A 194 -16.13 -2.80 -4.54
N LEU A 195 -16.44 -1.56 -4.92
CA LEU A 195 -17.55 -1.26 -5.84
C LEU A 195 -17.31 -1.84 -7.24
N VAL A 196 -16.04 -1.91 -7.66
CA VAL A 196 -15.63 -2.46 -8.95
C VAL A 196 -15.15 -3.90 -8.79
N SER A 197 -14.36 -4.20 -7.75
CA SER A 197 -13.71 -5.52 -7.61
C SER A 197 -14.70 -6.65 -7.35
N LYS A 198 -15.74 -6.43 -6.55
CA LYS A 198 -16.75 -7.46 -6.27
C LYS A 198 -17.53 -7.90 -7.51
N PRO A 199 -18.16 -6.99 -8.29
CA PRO A 199 -18.84 -7.40 -9.52
C PRO A 199 -17.83 -7.96 -10.54
N TRP A 200 -16.66 -7.34 -10.69
CA TRP A 200 -15.63 -7.82 -11.61
C TRP A 200 -15.15 -9.25 -11.32
N ILE A 201 -14.88 -9.58 -10.05
CA ILE A 201 -14.48 -10.94 -9.64
C ILE A 201 -15.63 -11.93 -9.93
N THR A 202 -16.88 -11.50 -9.68
CA THR A 202 -18.08 -12.34 -9.87
C THR A 202 -18.32 -12.64 -11.34
N ASP A 203 -18.12 -11.65 -12.22
CA ASP A 203 -18.24 -11.78 -13.67
C ASP A 203 -17.12 -12.62 -14.27
N LEU A 204 -15.87 -12.42 -13.81
CA LEU A 204 -14.73 -13.27 -14.20
C LEU A 204 -14.98 -14.74 -13.85
N ILE A 205 -15.42 -15.02 -12.62
CA ILE A 205 -15.81 -16.36 -12.17
C ILE A 205 -16.91 -16.94 -13.05
N SER A 206 -17.92 -16.13 -13.40
CA SER A 206 -19.03 -16.58 -14.23
C SER A 206 -18.58 -16.92 -15.65
N LYS A 207 -17.67 -16.14 -16.24
CA LYS A 207 -17.05 -16.43 -17.54
C LYS A 207 -16.21 -17.71 -17.50
N LEU A 208 -15.40 -17.91 -16.46
CA LEU A 208 -14.61 -19.14 -16.29
C LEU A 208 -15.50 -20.36 -16.09
N ASN A 209 -16.60 -20.22 -15.35
CA ASN A 209 -17.60 -21.26 -15.21
C ASN A 209 -18.30 -21.57 -16.52
N ALA A 210 -18.60 -20.57 -17.36
CA ALA A 210 -19.16 -20.78 -18.68
C ALA A 210 -18.17 -21.56 -19.57
N ILE A 211 -16.89 -21.16 -19.57
CA ILE A 211 -15.81 -21.85 -20.29
C ILE A 211 -15.65 -23.30 -19.82
N SER A 212 -15.75 -23.55 -18.51
CA SER A 212 -15.70 -24.91 -17.94
C SER A 212 -16.97 -25.72 -18.19
N LYS A 213 -18.14 -25.08 -18.37
CA LYS A 213 -19.44 -25.74 -18.60
C LYS A 213 -19.76 -25.98 -20.07
N THR A 214 -19.05 -25.39 -21.03
CA THR A 214 -19.12 -25.80 -22.44
C THR A 214 -18.63 -27.25 -22.67
N ALA A 215 -18.02 -27.87 -21.65
CA ALA A 215 -17.67 -29.29 -21.62
C ALA A 215 -18.66 -30.18 -20.83
N THR A 216 -19.72 -29.65 -20.20
CA THR A 216 -20.77 -30.48 -19.58
C THR A 216 -22.01 -29.65 -19.25
N THR A 217 -23.11 -29.85 -19.99
CA THR A 217 -24.39 -29.18 -19.72
C THR A 217 -25.23 -29.91 -18.67
N GLN A 218 -25.83 -29.11 -17.77
CA GLN A 218 -26.96 -29.37 -16.84
C GLN A 218 -26.64 -30.31 -15.65
N VAL A 219 -26.93 -29.96 -14.38
CA VAL A 219 -28.23 -29.59 -13.81
C VAL A 219 -28.06 -28.62 -12.62
N SER A 220 -29.07 -27.77 -12.42
CA SER A 220 -29.27 -26.82 -11.33
C SER A 220 -29.46 -27.49 -9.95
N LYS A 221 -28.95 -26.87 -8.87
CA LYS A 221 -29.53 -27.02 -7.53
C LYS A 221 -29.32 -25.79 -6.65
N GLN A 222 -30.32 -25.60 -5.80
CA GLN A 222 -30.72 -24.42 -5.06
C GLN A 222 -29.73 -23.93 -4.01
N THR A 223 -29.78 -22.60 -3.83
CA THR A 223 -29.18 -21.80 -2.76
C THR A 223 -29.69 -22.22 -1.39
N GLN A 224 -28.78 -22.56 -0.47
CA GLN A 224 -29.03 -22.52 0.96
C GLN A 224 -28.09 -21.50 1.59
N THR A 225 -28.70 -20.46 2.16
CA THR A 225 -28.09 -19.47 3.04
C THR A 225 -27.57 -20.16 4.29
N THR A 226 -26.25 -20.13 4.48
CA THR A 226 -25.62 -20.38 5.78
C THR A 226 -24.96 -19.10 6.25
N ALA A 227 -25.25 -18.77 7.51
CA ALA A 227 -24.87 -17.52 8.16
C ALA A 227 -23.36 -17.27 8.08
N SER A 228 -23.00 -16.07 7.63
CA SER A 228 -21.64 -15.55 7.67
C SER A 228 -21.18 -15.45 9.13
N LYS A 229 -20.09 -16.16 9.46
CA LYS A 229 -19.23 -15.76 10.58
C LYS A 229 -18.71 -14.34 10.29
N PRO A 230 -18.56 -13.48 11.31
CA PRO A 230 -18.05 -12.13 11.09
C PRO A 230 -16.62 -12.19 10.55
N ASN A 231 -16.41 -11.54 9.40
CA ASN A 231 -15.09 -11.25 8.84
C ASN A 231 -14.34 -10.32 9.80
N SER A 232 -13.52 -10.85 10.71
CA SER A 232 -12.55 -10.07 11.48
C SER A 232 -11.28 -9.85 10.64
N GLY A 233 -11.39 -9.02 9.60
CA GLY A 233 -10.28 -8.62 8.73
C GLY A 233 -10.37 -7.15 8.30
N GLY A 234 -11.02 -6.32 9.11
CA GLY A 234 -11.04 -4.87 8.96
C GLY A 234 -9.76 -4.24 9.52
N LYS A 235 -9.38 -3.06 9.01
CA LYS A 235 -8.35 -2.23 9.64
C LYS A 235 -8.81 -1.93 11.08
N VAL A 236 -7.95 -2.20 12.06
CA VAL A 236 -8.21 -1.81 13.45
C VAL A 236 -8.17 -0.29 13.50
N VAL A 237 -9.28 0.31 13.94
CA VAL A 237 -9.37 1.75 14.18
C VAL A 237 -9.23 1.95 15.69
N TYR A 238 -8.21 2.71 16.06
CA TYR A 238 -7.93 3.11 17.44
C TYR A 238 -8.59 4.46 17.70
N GLU A 239 -9.14 4.62 18.90
CA GLU A 239 -9.55 5.93 19.42
C GLU A 239 -8.39 6.48 20.24
N GLY A 240 -7.73 7.52 19.72
CA GLY A 240 -6.60 8.17 20.36
C GLY A 240 -7.00 9.46 21.07
N THR A 241 -6.34 9.77 22.18
CA THR A 241 -6.43 11.06 22.86
C THR A 241 -5.15 11.84 22.60
N ILE A 242 -5.27 13.11 22.20
CA ILE A 242 -4.11 13.99 22.04
C ILE A 242 -3.50 14.26 23.41
N VAL A 243 -2.24 13.87 23.59
CA VAL A 243 -1.47 14.13 24.82
C VAL A 243 -0.66 15.40 24.68
N THR A 244 -0.04 15.59 23.52
CA THR A 244 0.81 16.74 23.22
C THR A 244 0.51 17.21 21.80
N ASN A 245 0.42 18.53 21.59
CA ASN A 245 0.41 19.15 20.27
C ASN A 245 1.29 20.41 20.28
N LEU A 246 2.58 20.19 20.04
CA LEU A 246 3.62 21.20 20.16
C LEU A 246 3.99 21.75 18.77
N VAL A 247 4.11 23.07 18.65
CA VAL A 247 4.71 23.70 17.45
C VAL A 247 6.23 23.54 17.53
N LEU A 248 6.82 22.89 16.53
CA LEU A 248 8.26 22.64 16.44
C LEU A 248 9.06 23.84 15.89
N ASN A 249 8.36 24.78 15.28
CA ASN A 249 8.95 25.99 14.75
C ASN A 249 9.05 27.09 15.82
N ASP A 250 10.09 27.93 15.73
CA ASP A 250 10.22 29.12 16.57
C ASP A 250 9.54 30.35 15.93
N ILE A 251 9.45 31.44 16.71
CA ILE A 251 8.87 32.72 16.32
C ILE A 251 9.53 33.23 15.03
N GLY A 252 8.72 33.64 14.07
CA GLY A 252 9.17 34.16 12.78
C GLY A 252 9.28 33.10 11.67
N ALA A 253 9.00 31.83 11.96
CA ALA A 253 8.87 30.81 10.93
C ALA A 253 7.77 31.16 9.91
N THR A 254 8.02 30.82 8.65
CA THR A 254 7.09 31.05 7.53
C THR A 254 6.15 29.86 7.29
N LYS A 255 6.07 28.96 8.26
CA LYS A 255 5.23 27.75 8.26
C LYS A 255 5.07 27.25 9.70
N SER A 256 4.12 26.34 9.88
CA SER A 256 3.87 25.68 11.16
C SER A 256 3.98 24.17 11.00
N THR A 257 4.93 23.56 11.69
CA THR A 257 5.11 22.11 11.81
C THR A 257 4.90 21.72 13.26
N ARG A 258 4.20 20.62 13.50
CA ARG A 258 3.81 20.18 14.83
C ARG A 258 4.34 18.79 15.15
N HIS A 259 4.73 18.61 16.41
CA HIS A 259 4.86 17.32 17.04
C HIS A 259 3.52 16.99 17.73
N ILE A 260 2.92 15.87 17.38
CA ILE A 260 1.64 15.44 17.95
C ILE A 260 1.79 14.06 18.55
N GLU A 261 1.47 13.93 19.83
CA GLU A 261 1.47 12.68 20.58
C GLU A 261 0.04 12.22 20.80
N ILE A 262 -0.24 10.97 20.44
CA ILE A 262 -1.57 10.38 20.50
C ILE A 262 -1.50 9.12 21.34
N LYS A 263 -2.21 9.11 22.46
CA LYS A 263 -2.32 7.95 23.34
C LYS A 263 -3.61 7.19 23.07
N SER A 264 -3.49 5.90 22.79
CA SER A 264 -4.60 4.97 22.63
C SER A 264 -4.88 4.26 23.96
N SER A 265 -6.14 3.91 24.21
CA SER A 265 -6.51 3.06 25.36
C SER A 265 -6.17 1.58 25.15
N LEU A 266 -5.74 1.22 23.95
CA LEU A 266 -5.32 -0.13 23.55
C LEU A 266 -3.89 -0.08 23.00
N PRO A 267 -3.08 -1.13 23.22
CA PRO A 267 -1.81 -1.27 22.54
C PRO A 267 -1.96 -1.14 21.02
N VAL A 268 -1.16 -0.27 20.43
CA VAL A 268 -1.14 0.04 19.01
C VAL A 268 -0.09 -0.82 18.34
N ASP A 269 -0.53 -1.75 17.49
CA ASP A 269 0.38 -2.58 16.71
C ASP A 269 1.01 -1.77 15.56
N TYR A 270 2.21 -1.23 15.79
CA TYR A 270 3.04 -0.56 14.77
C TYR A 270 4.53 -0.85 14.99
N LEU A 271 5.32 -0.71 13.93
CA LEU A 271 6.78 -0.77 13.97
C LEU A 271 7.38 0.54 13.42
N PRO A 272 8.62 0.89 13.79
CA PRO A 272 9.34 1.98 13.16
C PRO A 272 9.29 1.90 11.62
N GLY A 273 8.93 3.03 11.00
CA GLY A 273 8.70 3.15 9.56
C GLY A 273 7.26 2.89 9.09
N ASP A 274 6.35 2.48 9.98
CA ASP A 274 4.91 2.49 9.70
C ASP A 274 4.34 3.92 9.60
N SER A 275 3.15 4.03 9.04
CA SER A 275 2.39 5.28 8.98
C SER A 275 1.07 5.17 9.72
N ALA A 276 0.63 6.28 10.32
CA ALA A 276 -0.70 6.42 10.89
C ALA A 276 -1.64 7.13 9.90
N GLY A 277 -2.80 6.53 9.65
CA GLY A 277 -3.85 7.04 8.78
C GLY A 277 -4.97 7.69 9.55
N PHE A 278 -5.40 8.88 9.11
CA PHE A 278 -6.42 9.70 9.75
C PHE A 278 -7.52 10.04 8.77
N LEU A 279 -8.77 9.96 9.22
CA LEU A 279 -9.92 10.48 8.51
C LEU A 279 -10.36 11.79 9.17
N ALA A 280 -9.99 12.91 8.56
CA ALA A 280 -10.37 14.23 9.05
C ALA A 280 -11.88 14.48 8.91
N TYR A 281 -12.40 15.42 9.71
CA TYR A 281 -13.79 15.85 9.64
C TYR A 281 -13.88 17.29 9.15
N ASN A 282 -14.95 17.57 8.41
CA ASN A 282 -15.29 18.95 8.07
C ASN A 282 -15.62 19.74 9.34
N ARG A 283 -15.41 21.06 9.32
CA ARG A 283 -15.70 21.88 10.50
C ARG A 283 -17.19 22.12 10.64
N GLU A 284 -17.68 22.21 11.88
CA GLU A 284 -19.11 22.40 12.14
C GLU A 284 -19.63 23.71 11.54
N ASP A 285 -18.84 24.78 11.60
CA ASP A 285 -19.23 26.08 11.05
C ASP A 285 -19.33 26.06 9.52
N GLU A 286 -18.47 25.29 8.83
CA GLU A 286 -18.53 25.10 7.38
C GLU A 286 -19.77 24.27 6.99
N VAL A 287 -20.04 23.17 7.70
CA VAL A 287 -21.23 22.34 7.48
C VAL A 287 -22.51 23.14 7.73
N ASN A 288 -22.60 23.86 8.84
CA ASN A 288 -23.78 24.68 9.18
C ASN A 288 -24.02 25.79 8.15
N ARG A 289 -22.96 26.40 7.60
CA ARG A 289 -23.07 27.37 6.51
C ARG A 289 -23.68 26.75 5.25
N ILE A 290 -23.23 25.56 4.87
CA ILE A 290 -23.79 24.82 3.72
C ILE A 290 -25.26 24.48 3.96
N LEU A 291 -25.62 23.97 5.15
CA LEU A 291 -27.03 23.70 5.48
C LEU A 291 -27.90 24.96 5.37
N GLY A 292 -27.39 26.11 5.84
CA GLY A 292 -28.04 27.40 5.69
C GLY A 292 -28.23 27.82 4.23
N LEU A 293 -27.20 27.66 3.39
CA LEU A 293 -27.26 27.95 1.94
C LEU A 293 -28.25 27.03 1.21
N LEU A 294 -28.34 25.76 1.62
CA LEU A 294 -29.30 24.79 1.11
C LEU A 294 -30.73 24.98 1.68
N GLN A 295 -30.89 25.87 2.66
CA GLN A 295 -32.16 26.14 3.36
C GLN A 295 -32.77 24.85 3.93
N THR A 296 -31.96 24.08 4.64
CA THR A 296 -32.31 22.77 5.18
C THR A 296 -31.82 22.63 6.62
N ASP A 297 -32.31 21.63 7.33
CA ASP A 297 -31.94 21.35 8.71
C ASP A 297 -30.91 20.22 8.82
N ARG A 298 -30.47 19.95 10.06
CA ARG A 298 -29.47 18.91 10.34
C ARG A 298 -30.03 17.49 10.20
N GLU A 299 -31.35 17.32 10.30
CA GLU A 299 -32.05 16.02 10.33
C GLU A 299 -32.49 15.55 8.94
N THR A 300 -32.39 16.42 7.94
CA THR A 300 -32.73 16.13 6.55
C THR A 300 -32.03 14.88 6.07
N ARG A 301 -32.81 13.95 5.50
CA ARG A 301 -32.33 12.64 5.06
C ARG A 301 -31.97 12.64 3.58
N VAL A 302 -30.81 12.09 3.28
CA VAL A 302 -30.30 11.90 1.92
C VAL A 302 -29.81 10.47 1.75
N THR A 303 -29.75 10.01 0.50
CA THR A 303 -29.17 8.70 0.17
C THR A 303 -27.73 8.90 -0.29
N TYR A 304 -26.80 8.11 0.23
CA TYR A 304 -25.41 8.11 -0.22
C TYR A 304 -24.91 6.68 -0.27
N LYS A 305 -24.43 6.25 -1.45
CA LYS A 305 -23.95 4.87 -1.71
C LYS A 305 -24.92 3.77 -1.25
N GLY A 306 -26.24 4.00 -1.41
CA GLY A 306 -27.28 3.03 -1.07
C GLY A 306 -27.70 3.02 0.40
N GLU A 307 -27.15 3.91 1.23
CA GLU A 307 -27.51 4.07 2.64
C GLU A 307 -28.20 5.41 2.88
N THR A 308 -29.10 5.48 3.87
CA THR A 308 -29.72 6.73 4.31
C THR A 308 -28.88 7.40 5.38
N TRP A 309 -28.55 8.68 5.16
CA TRP A 309 -27.75 9.50 6.07
C TRP A 309 -28.52 10.75 6.50
N MET A 310 -28.28 11.21 7.72
CA MET A 310 -28.56 12.61 8.06
C MET A 310 -27.55 13.48 7.31
N LEU A 311 -28.04 14.51 6.61
CA LEU A 311 -27.20 15.36 5.76
C LEU A 311 -26.05 16.00 6.55
N TYR A 312 -26.32 16.41 7.79
CA TYR A 312 -25.28 16.94 8.68
C TYR A 312 -24.14 15.93 8.88
N ASP A 313 -24.44 14.67 9.22
CA ASP A 313 -23.41 13.66 9.46
C ASP A 313 -22.65 13.28 8.19
N LEU A 314 -23.35 13.23 7.05
CA LEU A 314 -22.73 12.97 5.75
C LEU A 314 -21.72 14.06 5.41
N LEU A 315 -22.15 15.33 5.44
CA LEU A 315 -21.30 16.49 5.19
C LEU A 315 -20.22 16.64 6.24
N ARG A 316 -20.42 16.19 7.48
CA ARG A 316 -19.41 16.26 8.53
C ARG A 316 -18.30 15.23 8.37
N LYS A 317 -18.67 13.98 8.06
CA LYS A 317 -17.78 12.81 8.27
C LYS A 317 -17.45 12.00 7.03
N LYS A 318 -18.20 12.15 5.93
CA LYS A 318 -18.14 11.18 4.82
C LYS A 318 -17.75 11.79 3.49
N VAL A 319 -18.20 13.00 3.18
CA VAL A 319 -17.94 13.64 1.87
C VAL A 319 -17.06 14.88 2.01
N SER A 320 -16.20 15.09 1.03
CA SER A 320 -15.40 16.32 0.96
C SER A 320 -16.29 17.48 0.55
N ILE A 321 -16.21 18.58 1.31
CA ILE A 321 -16.85 19.86 0.98
C ILE A 321 -15.81 20.94 0.67
N ARG A 322 -14.52 20.60 0.77
CA ARG A 322 -13.38 21.50 0.60
C ARG A 322 -12.47 21.03 -0.53
N PHE A 323 -11.83 21.99 -1.17
CA PHE A 323 -10.87 21.77 -2.26
C PHE A 323 -11.42 20.77 -3.28
N LEU A 324 -12.66 21.02 -3.72
CA LEU A 324 -13.37 20.08 -4.60
C LEU A 324 -12.55 19.90 -5.89
N PRO A 325 -12.29 18.65 -6.31
CA PRO A 325 -11.55 18.41 -7.54
C PRO A 325 -12.36 18.89 -8.76
N ASP A 326 -11.68 19.27 -9.83
CA ASP A 326 -12.29 19.89 -11.02
C ASP A 326 -13.48 19.10 -11.55
N ARG A 327 -13.42 17.76 -11.51
CA ARG A 327 -14.52 16.88 -11.92
C ARG A 327 -15.81 17.08 -11.12
N VAL A 328 -15.72 17.37 -9.81
CA VAL A 328 -16.88 17.68 -8.97
C VAL A 328 -17.42 19.06 -9.32
N ILE A 329 -16.52 20.03 -9.55
CA ILE A 329 -16.88 21.37 -10.00
C ILE A 329 -17.62 21.31 -11.34
N GLN A 330 -17.16 20.52 -12.32
CA GLN A 330 -17.82 20.36 -13.62
C GLN A 330 -19.21 19.71 -13.51
N LYS A 331 -19.39 18.75 -12.60
CA LYS A 331 -20.72 18.21 -12.29
C LYS A 331 -21.63 19.29 -11.69
N TYR A 332 -21.11 20.13 -10.78
CA TYR A 332 -21.87 21.27 -10.25
C TYR A 332 -22.21 22.31 -11.32
N VAL A 333 -21.31 22.59 -12.28
CA VAL A 333 -21.58 23.45 -13.45
C VAL A 333 -22.77 22.91 -14.24
N SER A 334 -22.84 21.60 -14.45
CA SER A 334 -23.96 20.95 -15.14
C SER A 334 -25.28 21.11 -14.41
N LEU A 335 -25.27 21.11 -13.07
CA LEU A 335 -26.45 21.30 -12.24
C LEU A 335 -26.90 22.77 -12.18
N SER A 336 -25.96 23.69 -11.93
CA SER A 336 -26.21 25.12 -11.70
C SER A 336 -26.34 25.94 -12.98
N LYS A 337 -25.82 25.41 -14.10
CA LYS A 337 -25.68 26.10 -15.40
C LYS A 337 -24.89 27.41 -15.31
N LYS A 338 -24.02 27.54 -14.31
CA LYS A 338 -23.12 28.69 -14.15
C LYS A 338 -21.74 28.38 -14.73
N GLU A 339 -21.12 29.38 -15.34
CA GLU A 339 -19.70 29.32 -15.68
C GLU A 339 -18.87 29.54 -14.41
N ILE A 340 -17.97 28.61 -14.12
CA ILE A 340 -17.18 28.58 -12.89
C ILE A 340 -15.71 28.49 -13.30
N PRO A 341 -14.82 29.36 -12.76
CA PRO A 341 -13.40 29.29 -13.07
C PRO A 341 -12.79 28.00 -12.54
N SER A 342 -11.73 27.53 -13.20
CA SER A 342 -10.89 26.46 -12.65
C SER A 342 -10.17 26.97 -11.39
N GLY A 343 -10.02 26.11 -10.40
CA GLY A 343 -9.33 26.44 -9.16
C GLY A 343 -9.83 25.63 -7.97
N LYS A 344 -9.24 25.92 -6.80
CA LYS A 344 -9.60 25.27 -5.54
C LYS A 344 -10.82 25.96 -4.95
N LEU A 345 -12.00 25.37 -5.19
CA LEU A 345 -13.28 25.86 -4.71
C LEU A 345 -13.90 24.89 -3.70
N ASP A 346 -14.53 25.45 -2.67
CA ASP A 346 -15.27 24.73 -1.66
C ASP A 346 -16.77 24.78 -1.98
N LEU A 347 -17.55 23.84 -1.43
CA LEU A 347 -18.98 23.74 -1.73
C LEU A 347 -19.76 24.99 -1.31
N ASP A 348 -19.41 25.60 -0.17
CA ASP A 348 -20.04 26.83 0.29
C ASP A 348 -19.77 28.01 -0.66
N VAL A 349 -18.57 28.08 -1.24
CA VAL A 349 -18.22 29.08 -2.26
C VAL A 349 -19.03 28.86 -3.53
N LEU A 350 -19.16 27.62 -4.00
CA LEU A 350 -20.00 27.29 -5.16
C LEU A 350 -21.46 27.72 -4.95
N LEU A 351 -22.02 27.39 -3.79
CA LEU A 351 -23.41 27.72 -3.44
C LEU A 351 -23.63 29.23 -3.23
N THR A 352 -22.60 29.98 -2.80
CA THR A 352 -22.70 31.41 -2.51
C THR A 352 -22.47 32.27 -3.75
N LEU A 353 -21.40 32.02 -4.49
CA LEU A 353 -20.97 32.86 -5.63
C LEU A 353 -21.57 32.42 -6.96
N TYR A 354 -21.90 31.13 -7.09
CA TYR A 354 -22.45 30.53 -8.30
C TYR A 354 -23.77 29.80 -8.00
N PRO A 355 -24.76 30.46 -7.37
CA PRO A 355 -26.03 29.83 -7.07
C PRO A 355 -26.77 29.50 -8.37
N SER A 356 -27.44 28.36 -8.40
CA SER A 356 -28.36 28.01 -9.49
C SER A 356 -29.53 29.00 -9.55
N ASP A 357 -30.01 29.31 -10.77
CA ASP A 357 -31.20 30.17 -10.97
C ASP A 357 -32.49 29.50 -10.47
N THR A 358 -32.49 28.17 -10.37
CA THR A 358 -33.56 27.38 -9.77
C THR A 358 -33.06 26.65 -8.53
N LYS A 359 -33.93 26.45 -7.54
CA LYS A 359 -33.60 25.66 -6.34
C LYS A 359 -33.13 24.26 -6.74
N LEU A 360 -31.88 23.93 -6.41
CA LEU A 360 -31.31 22.60 -6.63
C LEU A 360 -31.89 21.61 -5.61
N GLU A 361 -32.11 20.38 -6.07
CA GLU A 361 -32.42 19.28 -5.16
C GLU A 361 -31.15 18.92 -4.35
N ILE A 362 -31.31 18.80 -3.03
CA ILE A 362 -30.22 18.47 -2.11
C ILE A 362 -29.55 17.15 -2.52
N GLN A 363 -30.34 16.16 -2.93
CA GLN A 363 -29.83 14.87 -3.37
C GLN A 363 -28.89 15.00 -4.57
N SER A 364 -29.23 15.84 -5.56
CA SER A 364 -28.35 16.07 -6.72
C SER A 364 -27.01 16.68 -6.35
N ILE A 365 -26.96 17.50 -5.29
CA ILE A 365 -25.70 18.04 -4.77
C ILE A 365 -24.91 16.95 -4.05
N VAL A 366 -25.57 16.12 -3.24
CA VAL A 366 -24.92 14.99 -2.55
C VAL A 366 -24.31 14.01 -3.56
N ASP A 367 -25.00 13.73 -4.66
CA ASP A 367 -24.58 12.76 -5.68
C ASP A 367 -23.29 13.15 -6.42
N ILE A 368 -22.93 14.43 -6.44
CA ILE A 368 -21.71 14.90 -7.09
C ILE A 368 -20.50 14.90 -6.15
N LEU A 369 -20.71 14.85 -4.83
CA LEU A 369 -19.64 14.93 -3.84
C LEU A 369 -18.88 13.62 -3.71
N GLU A 370 -17.59 13.74 -3.46
CA GLU A 370 -16.67 12.61 -3.33
C GLU A 370 -16.37 12.31 -1.85
N PRO A 371 -16.03 11.06 -1.51
CA PRO A 371 -15.75 10.70 -0.14
C PRO A 371 -14.50 11.40 0.40
N ILE A 372 -14.46 11.62 1.72
CA ILE A 372 -13.23 12.01 2.40
C ILE A 372 -12.25 10.84 2.33
N VAL A 373 -11.04 11.10 1.85
CA VAL A 373 -9.95 10.12 1.80
C VAL A 373 -9.05 10.24 3.03
N PRO A 374 -8.60 9.12 3.61
CA PRO A 374 -7.65 9.17 4.71
C PRO A 374 -6.31 9.79 4.29
N ARG A 375 -5.66 10.49 5.23
CA ARG A 375 -4.27 10.97 5.05
C ARG A 375 -3.32 10.23 5.97
N TYR A 376 -2.16 9.88 5.44
CA TYR A 376 -1.13 9.10 6.12
C TYR A 376 0.02 9.99 6.54
N TYR A 377 0.57 9.71 7.72
CA TYR A 377 1.74 10.38 8.28
C TYR A 377 2.70 9.33 8.81
N SER A 378 3.97 9.40 8.42
CA SER A 378 5.02 8.51 8.92
C SER A 378 5.15 8.69 10.45
N ILE A 379 5.17 7.57 11.18
CA ILE A 379 5.19 7.59 12.64
C ILE A 379 6.58 8.00 13.13
N ALA A 380 6.61 8.92 14.10
CA ALA A 380 7.81 9.55 14.65
C ALA A 380 8.24 9.02 16.02
N SER A 381 7.61 7.95 16.50
CA SER A 381 7.95 7.24 17.74
C SER A 381 8.29 5.79 17.49
N SER A 382 8.95 5.17 18.46
CA SER A 382 9.20 3.73 18.52
C SER A 382 8.43 3.15 19.73
N PRO A 383 7.73 1.99 19.59
CA PRO A 383 7.04 1.37 20.72
C PRO A 383 8.00 0.94 21.84
N SER A 384 9.24 0.58 21.52
CA SER A 384 10.23 0.16 22.51
C SER A 384 10.72 1.33 23.37
N ALA A 385 10.73 2.55 22.81
CA ALA A 385 11.14 3.77 23.51
C ALA A 385 9.98 4.55 24.15
N HIS A 386 8.80 4.54 23.53
CA HIS A 386 7.65 5.39 23.91
C HIS A 386 6.47 4.57 24.46
N GLY A 387 6.59 3.25 24.53
CA GLY A 387 5.53 2.36 24.98
C GLY A 387 4.57 1.95 23.86
N GLU A 388 3.77 0.92 24.13
CA GLU A 388 2.88 0.31 23.13
C GLU A 388 1.58 1.09 22.92
N GLU A 389 1.29 2.11 23.72
CA GLU A 389 0.01 2.85 23.70
C GLU A 389 0.12 4.21 23.00
N GLU A 390 1.31 4.60 22.52
CA GLU A 390 1.58 5.97 22.08
C GLU A 390 2.12 6.03 20.63
N VAL A 391 1.59 6.98 19.85
CA VAL A 391 2.01 7.24 18.48
C VAL A 391 2.31 8.72 18.31
N HIS A 392 3.50 9.03 17.81
CA HIS A 392 3.94 10.40 17.59
C HIS A 392 3.94 10.72 16.10
N LEU A 393 3.62 11.96 15.74
CA LEU A 393 3.59 12.44 14.37
C LEU A 393 4.43 13.71 14.22
N THR A 394 4.99 13.93 13.03
CA THR A 394 5.52 15.22 12.62
C THR A 394 4.67 15.77 11.46
N VAL A 395 3.83 16.76 11.74
CA VAL A 395 2.80 17.25 10.82
C VAL A 395 3.12 18.67 10.36
N ALA A 396 3.45 18.86 9.09
CA ALA A 396 3.48 20.20 8.50
C ALA A 396 2.06 20.67 8.17
N GLU A 397 1.67 21.81 8.72
CA GLU A 397 0.46 22.50 8.31
C GLU A 397 0.64 23.05 6.90
N VAL A 398 -0.26 22.64 6.02
CA VAL A 398 -0.21 23.06 4.63
C VAL A 398 -1.11 24.28 4.50
N GLU A 399 -0.59 25.36 3.95
CA GLU A 399 -1.41 26.50 3.54
C GLU A 399 -1.80 26.35 2.07
N ILE A 400 -3.08 26.54 1.80
CA ILE A 400 -3.67 26.43 0.47
C ILE A 400 -4.33 27.75 0.12
N GLU A 401 -3.79 28.42 -0.89
CA GLU A 401 -4.45 29.57 -1.50
C GLU A 401 -5.71 29.10 -2.23
N THR A 402 -6.83 29.73 -1.90
CA THR A 402 -8.14 29.49 -2.51
C THR A 402 -8.70 30.78 -3.06
N PHE A 403 -9.81 30.68 -3.78
CA PHE A 403 -10.53 31.85 -4.29
C PHE A 403 -10.96 32.84 -3.18
N THR A 404 -11.16 32.37 -1.95
CA THR A 404 -11.61 33.20 -0.82
C THR A 404 -10.49 33.58 0.16
N GLY A 405 -9.24 33.27 -0.18
CA GLY A 405 -8.06 33.52 0.66
C GLY A 405 -7.32 32.25 1.03
N ILE A 406 -6.41 32.35 1.99
CA ILE A 406 -5.58 31.22 2.45
C ILE A 406 -6.36 30.39 3.47
N LYS A 407 -6.43 29.08 3.22
CA LYS A 407 -6.98 28.10 4.16
C LYS A 407 -5.95 27.02 4.49
N THR A 408 -6.05 26.41 5.67
CA THR A 408 -5.23 25.25 6.03
C THR A 408 -5.66 24.00 5.25
N GLY A 409 -4.72 23.09 5.01
CA GLY A 409 -4.96 21.80 4.39
C GLY A 409 -5.93 20.97 5.20
N PHE A 410 -6.68 20.08 4.54
CA PHE A 410 -7.83 19.44 5.17
C PHE A 410 -7.44 18.58 6.39
N CYS A 411 -6.55 17.61 6.22
CA CYS A 411 -6.12 16.74 7.32
C CYS A 411 -5.06 17.39 8.22
N SER A 412 -4.09 18.12 7.64
CA SER A 412 -3.05 18.79 8.42
C SER A 412 -3.64 19.90 9.31
N GLY A 413 -4.55 20.72 8.79
CA GLY A 413 -5.27 21.72 9.58
C GLY A 413 -6.20 21.09 10.62
N PHE A 414 -6.84 19.96 10.31
CA PHE A 414 -7.62 19.19 11.28
C PHE A 414 -6.75 18.76 12.47
N LEU A 415 -5.65 18.04 12.23
CA LEU A 415 -4.73 17.57 13.28
C LEU A 415 -4.11 18.74 14.05
N SER A 416 -3.66 19.80 13.36
CA SER A 416 -3.11 21.00 13.98
C SER A 416 -4.07 21.69 14.94
N SER A 417 -5.37 21.61 14.67
CA SER A 417 -6.41 22.28 15.47
C SER A 417 -6.80 21.55 16.75
N LEU A 418 -6.44 20.26 16.86
CA LEU A 418 -6.76 19.45 18.03
C LEU A 418 -5.96 19.93 19.25
N LYS A 419 -6.60 19.93 20.40
CA LYS A 419 -6.01 20.30 21.70
C LYS A 419 -5.74 19.06 22.53
N GLU A 420 -4.88 19.20 23.52
CA GLU A 420 -4.68 18.16 24.54
C GLU A 420 -6.02 17.76 25.16
N GLY A 421 -6.28 16.45 25.24
CA GLY A 421 -7.55 15.88 25.67
C GLY A 421 -8.59 15.65 24.56
N ASP A 422 -8.41 16.22 23.36
CA ASP A 422 -9.29 15.91 22.22
C ASP A 422 -9.07 14.47 21.74
N THR A 423 -10.13 13.87 21.20
CA THR A 423 -10.09 12.50 20.67
C THR A 423 -10.03 12.48 19.15
N VAL A 424 -9.23 11.58 18.58
CA VAL A 424 -9.12 11.38 17.14
C VAL A 424 -9.02 9.89 16.81
N PRO A 425 -9.85 9.37 15.88
CA PRO A 425 -9.70 8.01 15.40
C PRO A 425 -8.58 7.93 14.38
N PHE A 426 -7.78 6.87 14.48
CA PHE A 426 -6.68 6.60 13.56
C PHE A 426 -6.49 5.11 13.35
N PHE A 427 -5.73 4.74 12.32
CA PHE A 427 -5.39 3.35 12.05
C PHE A 427 -3.96 3.24 11.53
N ILE A 428 -3.35 2.07 11.68
CA ILE A 428 -1.97 1.86 11.25
C ILE A 428 -1.94 1.30 9.82
N GLN A 429 -1.08 1.88 9.00
CA GLN A 429 -0.68 1.34 7.70
C GLN A 429 0.73 0.77 7.83
N LYS A 430 0.80 -0.57 7.76
CA LYS A 430 2.07 -1.28 7.79
C LYS A 430 2.89 -0.98 6.53
N ASN A 431 4.17 -0.69 6.69
CA ASN A 431 5.15 -0.51 5.61
C ASN A 431 6.30 -1.51 5.76
N ASN A 432 6.18 -2.69 5.17
CA ASN A 432 7.19 -3.74 5.32
C ASN A 432 8.51 -3.43 4.59
N SER A 433 8.50 -2.49 3.65
CA SER A 433 9.68 -2.11 2.86
C SER A 433 10.54 -1.08 3.60
N PHE A 434 9.94 -0.21 4.40
CA PHE A 434 10.65 0.84 5.15
C PHE A 434 10.90 0.41 6.60
N ARG A 435 11.92 -0.43 6.79
CA ARG A 435 12.27 -1.01 8.10
C ARG A 435 13.75 -0.86 8.40
N LEU A 436 14.07 -0.76 9.69
CA LEU A 436 15.44 -0.87 10.17
C LEU A 436 16.06 -2.23 9.79
N PRO A 437 17.37 -2.25 9.49
CA PRO A 437 18.11 -3.49 9.30
C PRO A 437 18.49 -4.08 10.65
N SER A 438 19.42 -5.04 10.66
CA SER A 438 20.05 -5.51 11.92
C SER A 438 20.60 -4.32 12.73
N PRO A 439 20.50 -4.32 14.07
CA PRO A 439 21.05 -3.26 14.93
C PRO A 439 22.56 -3.01 14.75
N ASP A 440 23.32 -3.98 14.23
CA ASP A 440 24.75 -3.83 13.94
C ASP A 440 25.06 -3.24 12.56
N THR A 441 24.04 -3.02 11.72
CA THR A 441 24.22 -2.43 10.39
C THR A 441 24.16 -0.92 10.47
N ASP A 442 25.15 -0.25 9.85
CA ASP A 442 25.19 1.21 9.72
C ASP A 442 24.01 1.70 8.86
N ILE A 443 23.45 2.86 9.19
CA ILE A 443 22.39 3.49 8.40
C ILE A 443 22.68 4.96 8.10
N ILE A 444 22.30 5.36 6.88
CA ILE A 444 22.33 6.74 6.40
C ILE A 444 20.88 7.16 6.19
N MET A 445 20.46 8.22 6.86
CA MET A 445 19.09 8.72 6.87
C MET A 445 19.07 10.11 6.23
N ILE A 446 18.29 10.29 5.17
CA ILE A 446 18.18 11.55 4.42
C ILE A 446 16.73 12.00 4.49
N GLY A 447 16.45 12.99 5.34
CA GLY A 447 15.09 13.39 5.69
C GLY A 447 14.91 14.88 5.91
N PRO A 448 14.89 15.70 4.84
CA PRO A 448 14.57 17.12 4.97
C PRO A 448 13.11 17.35 5.38
N GLY A 449 12.88 18.41 6.16
CA GLY A 449 11.54 18.81 6.63
C GLY A 449 10.85 17.71 7.43
N THR A 450 9.60 17.41 7.09
CA THR A 450 8.82 16.33 7.72
C THR A 450 9.35 14.93 7.40
N GLY A 451 10.31 14.79 6.49
CA GLY A 451 11.02 13.54 6.23
C GLY A 451 11.82 13.03 7.44
N ILE A 452 12.03 13.86 8.47
CA ILE A 452 12.66 13.45 9.73
C ILE A 452 11.79 12.48 10.56
N ALA A 453 10.48 12.45 10.34
CA ALA A 453 9.53 11.70 11.16
C ALA A 453 9.94 10.23 11.38
N PRO A 454 10.09 9.39 10.34
CA PRO A 454 10.47 8.00 10.55
C PRO A 454 11.90 7.85 11.09
N PHE A 455 12.78 8.83 10.87
CA PHE A 455 14.15 8.79 11.37
C PHE A 455 14.25 9.08 12.86
N ARG A 456 13.37 9.93 13.40
CA ARG A 456 13.19 10.06 14.84
C ARG A 456 12.79 8.70 15.44
N SER A 457 11.80 8.02 14.85
CA SER A 457 11.40 6.67 15.25
C SER A 457 12.55 5.67 15.19
N PHE A 458 13.36 5.70 14.11
CA PHE A 458 14.51 4.80 13.95
C PHE A 458 15.59 5.04 15.00
N LEU A 459 15.93 6.30 15.29
CA LEU A 459 16.97 6.62 16.27
C LEU A 459 16.60 6.13 17.66
N PHE A 460 15.35 6.33 18.09
CA PHE A 460 14.88 5.83 19.38
C PHE A 460 14.81 4.30 19.43
N GLU A 461 14.41 3.62 18.35
CA GLU A 461 14.49 2.14 18.29
C GLU A 461 15.94 1.65 18.40
N ARG A 462 16.89 2.38 17.80
CA ARG A 462 18.31 2.03 17.86
C ARG A 462 18.93 2.26 19.22
N GLU A 463 18.50 3.30 19.92
CA GLU A 463 18.87 3.51 21.32
C GLU A 463 18.44 2.31 22.19
N GLN A 464 17.20 1.83 22.02
CA GLN A 464 16.69 0.71 22.82
C GLN A 464 17.27 -0.65 22.44
N SER A 465 17.56 -0.86 21.16
CA SER A 465 18.13 -2.15 20.69
C SER A 465 19.61 -2.31 21.02
N GLY A 466 20.35 -1.23 21.28
CA GLY A 466 21.74 -1.30 21.78
C GLY A 466 22.76 -1.93 20.81
N GLY A 467 22.48 -1.90 19.51
CA GLY A 467 23.38 -2.44 18.48
C GLY A 467 24.60 -1.56 18.18
N ASN A 468 25.62 -2.12 17.52
CA ASN A 468 26.88 -1.41 17.24
C ASN A 468 26.88 -0.59 15.95
N GLY A 469 25.82 -0.69 15.14
CA GLY A 469 25.78 0.01 13.87
C GLY A 469 25.62 1.53 14.07
N LYS A 470 26.23 2.29 13.19
CA LYS A 470 26.31 3.74 13.26
C LYS A 470 25.12 4.39 12.57
N ASN A 471 24.76 5.58 13.05
CA ASN A 471 23.64 6.36 12.52
C ASN A 471 24.11 7.70 11.99
N TRP A 472 23.78 7.99 10.73
CA TRP A 472 24.07 9.29 10.11
C TRP A 472 22.78 9.92 9.59
N LEU A 473 22.44 11.11 10.09
CA LEU A 473 21.29 11.90 9.62
C LEU A 473 21.72 13.11 8.77
N PHE A 474 21.15 13.23 7.58
CA PHE A 474 21.10 14.44 6.78
C PHE A 474 19.71 15.08 6.93
N PHE A 475 19.67 16.21 7.63
CA PHE A 475 18.46 16.99 7.85
C PHE A 475 18.53 18.30 7.05
N GLY A 476 17.39 18.81 6.61
CA GLY A 476 17.36 20.08 5.91
C GLY A 476 16.07 20.84 6.15
N GLU A 477 16.19 22.15 6.32
CA GLU A 477 15.04 23.04 6.50
C GLU A 477 15.26 24.46 5.93
N ARG A 478 14.31 25.37 6.16
CA ARG A 478 14.43 26.76 5.70
C ARG A 478 15.49 27.53 6.48
N ASN A 479 15.34 27.61 7.80
CA ASN A 479 16.19 28.44 8.64
C ASN A 479 16.63 27.69 9.91
N PHE A 480 17.88 27.90 10.33
CA PHE A 480 18.44 27.26 11.54
C PHE A 480 17.67 27.64 12.80
N VAL A 481 17.38 28.93 12.98
CA VAL A 481 16.78 29.44 14.22
C VAL A 481 15.31 29.01 14.34
N SER A 482 14.54 29.06 13.25
CA SER A 482 13.09 28.91 13.29
C SER A 482 12.55 27.55 12.86
N ASP A 483 13.35 26.73 12.19
CA ASP A 483 12.87 25.48 11.57
C ASP A 483 13.72 24.25 11.92
N PHE A 484 14.66 24.33 12.87
CA PHE A 484 15.46 23.17 13.26
C PHE A 484 14.71 22.24 14.23
N TYR A 485 13.88 21.37 13.65
CA TYR A 485 13.07 20.42 14.40
C TYR A 485 13.90 19.50 15.29
N TYR A 486 13.39 19.22 16.48
CA TYR A 486 13.96 18.25 17.41
C TYR A 486 15.44 18.52 17.74
N GLN A 487 15.91 19.78 17.66
CA GLN A 487 17.32 20.11 17.81
C GLN A 487 17.91 19.56 19.11
N THR A 488 17.24 19.80 20.25
CA THR A 488 17.69 19.31 21.56
C THR A 488 17.79 17.78 21.58
N GLU A 489 16.75 17.09 21.11
CA GLU A 489 16.73 15.61 21.05
C GLU A 489 17.87 15.07 20.17
N LEU A 490 18.11 15.68 19.00
CA LEU A 490 19.18 15.24 18.10
C LEU A 490 20.57 15.47 18.69
N LEU A 491 20.78 16.58 19.41
CA LEU A 491 22.04 16.86 20.11
C LEU A 491 22.26 15.85 21.25
N GLU A 492 21.23 15.54 22.02
CA GLU A 492 21.28 14.52 23.08
C GLU A 492 21.61 13.13 22.52
N LEU A 493 20.98 12.74 21.41
CA LEU A 493 21.28 11.48 20.73
C LEU A 493 22.71 11.43 20.19
N MET A 494 23.32 12.58 19.84
CA MET A 494 24.74 12.63 19.50
C MET A 494 25.63 12.47 20.73
N ASP A 495 25.30 13.12 21.83
CA ASP A 495 26.06 13.04 23.09
C ASP A 495 26.05 11.63 23.69
N THR A 496 24.94 10.89 23.57
CA THR A 496 24.83 9.49 23.99
C THR A 496 25.48 8.51 23.00
N GLY A 497 25.88 8.98 21.82
CA GLY A 497 26.50 8.16 20.78
C GLY A 497 25.51 7.33 19.97
N VAL A 498 24.19 7.54 20.14
CA VAL A 498 23.18 6.91 19.26
C VAL A 498 23.31 7.49 17.86
N LEU A 499 23.24 8.81 17.71
CA LEU A 499 23.45 9.52 16.45
C LEU A 499 24.95 9.83 16.28
N HIS A 500 25.60 9.18 15.33
CA HIS A 500 27.05 9.34 15.16
C HIS A 500 27.41 10.57 14.34
N LYS A 501 26.52 10.97 13.42
CA LYS A 501 26.71 12.13 12.56
C LYS A 501 25.40 12.82 12.22
N LEU A 502 25.45 14.15 12.25
CA LEU A 502 24.36 15.03 11.84
C LEU A 502 24.90 16.08 10.88
N ASN A 503 24.36 16.12 9.66
CA ASN A 503 24.62 17.17 8.70
C ASN A 503 23.33 17.92 8.40
N THR A 504 23.33 19.24 8.63
CA THR A 504 22.14 20.08 8.45
C THR A 504 22.29 21.06 7.29
N ALA A 505 21.19 21.27 6.56
CA ALA A 505 21.12 22.20 5.43
C ALA A 505 20.01 23.24 5.66
N PHE A 506 20.35 24.53 5.67
CA PHE A 506 19.38 25.62 5.86
C PHE A 506 19.32 26.50 4.62
N SER A 507 18.25 26.32 3.84
CA SER A 507 18.13 26.86 2.49
C SER A 507 17.93 28.39 2.41
N ARG A 508 17.65 29.06 3.54
CA ARG A 508 17.33 30.50 3.60
C ARG A 508 18.21 31.31 4.56
N ASP A 509 19.22 30.70 5.18
CA ASP A 509 20.12 31.41 6.11
C ASP A 509 21.23 32.19 5.39
N THR A 510 21.53 31.85 4.15
CA THR A 510 22.54 32.54 3.34
C THR A 510 21.98 32.97 1.98
N LYS A 511 22.77 33.75 1.22
CA LYS A 511 22.39 34.15 -0.15
C LYS A 511 22.28 32.94 -1.08
N GLU A 512 23.14 31.95 -0.89
CA GLU A 512 23.12 30.71 -1.65
C GLU A 512 22.24 29.68 -0.93
N LYS A 513 21.40 28.97 -1.68
CA LYS A 513 20.54 27.94 -1.11
C LYS A 513 21.36 26.68 -0.88
N VAL A 514 21.37 26.19 0.36
CA VAL A 514 22.02 24.93 0.74
C VAL A 514 20.96 23.89 1.04
N TYR A 515 21.05 22.73 0.40
CA TYR A 515 20.17 21.58 0.57
C TYR A 515 20.93 20.34 1.02
N VAL A 516 20.20 19.26 1.32
CA VAL A 516 20.79 18.00 1.83
C VAL A 516 21.75 17.37 0.84
N GLN A 517 21.48 17.44 -0.47
CA GLN A 517 22.38 16.94 -1.50
C GLN A 517 23.72 17.70 -1.57
N ASP A 518 23.74 18.98 -1.18
CA ASP A 518 24.97 19.76 -1.12
C ASP A 518 25.82 19.28 0.07
N ARG A 519 25.18 19.06 1.23
CA ARG A 519 25.83 18.45 2.40
C ARG A 519 26.32 17.03 2.13
N MET A 520 25.60 16.26 1.32
CA MET A 520 26.08 14.95 0.87
C MET A 520 27.34 15.09 0.03
N GLY A 521 27.39 16.05 -0.90
CA GLY A 521 28.59 16.32 -1.71
C GLY A 521 29.79 16.73 -0.86
N GLU A 522 29.59 17.58 0.14
CA GLU A 522 30.65 17.98 1.10
C GLU A 522 31.22 16.80 1.89
N ASN A 523 30.46 15.70 2.03
CA ASN A 523 30.83 14.51 2.79
C ASN A 523 30.98 13.28 1.88
N ALA A 524 31.21 13.48 0.57
CA ALA A 524 31.16 12.43 -0.45
C ALA A 524 32.08 11.24 -0.15
N GLU A 525 33.35 11.49 0.20
CA GLU A 525 34.33 10.43 0.48
C GLU A 525 33.90 9.51 1.61
N GLU A 526 33.35 10.07 2.69
CA GLU A 526 32.94 9.30 3.86
C GLU A 526 31.60 8.62 3.66
N LEU A 527 30.63 9.29 3.01
CA LEU A 527 29.40 8.67 2.56
C LEU A 527 29.70 7.43 1.72
N LEU A 528 30.61 7.58 0.76
CA LEU A 528 31.00 6.48 -0.11
C LEU A 528 31.60 5.32 0.69
N LYS A 529 32.43 5.60 1.68
CA LYS A 529 32.99 4.59 2.59
C LYS A 529 31.91 3.84 3.38
N TRP A 530 30.92 4.54 3.93
CA TRP A 530 29.80 3.89 4.64
C TRP A 530 28.99 3.00 3.70
N ILE A 531 28.70 3.48 2.49
CA ILE A 531 27.99 2.70 1.46
C ILE A 531 28.80 1.47 1.07
N GLN A 532 30.12 1.58 0.92
CA GLN A 532 30.99 0.42 0.63
C GLN A 532 31.00 -0.60 1.77
N ASN A 533 30.94 -0.13 3.02
CA ASN A 533 30.98 -0.99 4.21
C ASN A 533 29.65 -1.67 4.57
N GLY A 534 28.61 -1.52 3.74
CA GLY A 534 27.35 -2.22 3.96
C GLY A 534 26.22 -1.37 4.52
N ALA A 535 26.39 -0.05 4.67
CA ALA A 535 25.34 0.81 5.22
C ALA A 535 24.04 0.77 4.40
N VAL A 536 22.90 0.85 5.07
CA VAL A 536 21.58 0.99 4.41
C VAL A 536 21.21 2.46 4.34
N ILE A 537 20.82 2.91 3.15
CA ILE A 537 20.44 4.29 2.86
C ILE A 537 18.92 4.39 2.91
N TYR A 538 18.41 5.38 3.64
CA TYR A 538 17.00 5.71 3.70
C TYR A 538 16.77 7.14 3.23
N LEU A 539 15.72 7.33 2.44
CA LEU A 539 15.27 8.63 1.98
C LEU A 539 13.79 8.83 2.32
N CYS A 540 13.46 9.93 3.00
CA CYS A 540 12.07 10.26 3.30
C CYS A 540 11.78 11.75 3.04
N GLY A 541 10.59 12.07 2.54
CA GLY A 541 10.12 13.44 2.31
C GLY A 541 9.46 13.63 0.94
N SER A 542 9.60 14.83 0.36
CA SER A 542 8.96 15.18 -0.92
C SER A 542 9.48 14.33 -2.08
N LYS A 543 8.59 13.70 -2.85
CA LYS A 543 8.99 12.95 -4.06
C LYS A 543 9.68 13.84 -5.07
N ASP A 544 9.13 15.04 -5.30
CA ASP A 544 9.65 16.00 -6.27
C ASP A 544 9.87 17.38 -5.63
N PRO A 545 10.96 18.10 -6.00
CA PRO A 545 12.14 17.64 -6.74
C PRO A 545 13.14 16.85 -5.84
N MET A 546 12.93 16.85 -4.53
CA MET A 546 13.93 16.45 -3.53
C MET A 546 14.48 15.04 -3.76
N SER A 547 13.62 14.03 -3.95
CA SER A 547 14.10 12.66 -4.16
C SER A 547 14.96 12.50 -5.41
N LYS A 548 14.64 13.21 -6.49
CA LYS A 548 15.40 13.14 -7.76
C LYS A 548 16.76 13.80 -7.63
N ASP A 549 16.86 14.88 -6.86
CA ASP A 549 18.12 15.56 -6.62
C ASP A 549 19.05 14.73 -5.72
N VAL A 550 18.50 14.05 -4.72
CA VAL A 550 19.25 13.07 -3.90
C VAL A 550 19.72 11.88 -4.75
N ASP A 551 18.85 11.30 -5.59
CA ASP A 551 19.24 10.23 -6.51
C ASP A 551 20.40 10.65 -7.41
N ARG A 552 20.32 11.85 -8.02
CA ARG A 552 21.39 12.39 -8.87
C ARG A 552 22.70 12.55 -8.09
N LYS A 553 22.63 13.10 -6.88
CA LYS A 553 23.81 13.29 -6.03
C LYS A 553 24.44 11.97 -5.61
N LEU A 554 23.64 10.95 -5.28
CA LEU A 554 24.16 9.61 -4.99
C LEU A 554 24.87 9.02 -6.20
N ILE A 555 24.33 9.17 -7.41
CA ILE A 555 25.00 8.72 -8.64
C ILE A 555 26.35 9.43 -8.83
N GLU A 556 26.41 10.75 -8.60
CA GLU A 556 27.67 11.51 -8.64
C GLU A 556 28.69 10.97 -7.62
N ILE A 557 28.31 10.79 -6.36
CA ILE A 557 29.20 10.24 -5.30
C ILE A 557 29.66 8.81 -5.65
N LEU A 558 28.75 7.98 -6.16
CA LEU A 558 29.06 6.61 -6.57
C LEU A 558 29.95 6.57 -7.82
N SER A 559 30.02 7.62 -8.62
CA SER A 559 30.94 7.67 -9.77
C SER A 559 32.41 7.78 -9.36
N GLU A 560 32.69 8.23 -8.12
CA GLU A 560 34.04 8.38 -7.57
C GLU A 560 34.60 7.07 -6.99
N ARG A 561 33.89 5.95 -7.13
CA ARG A 561 34.34 4.64 -6.68
C ARG A 561 35.64 4.24 -7.37
N THR A 562 36.64 3.85 -6.57
CA THR A 562 37.96 3.44 -7.05
C THR A 562 38.04 1.99 -7.49
N PHE A 563 37.01 1.18 -7.22
CA PHE A 563 36.95 -0.22 -7.64
C PHE A 563 36.10 -0.36 -8.90
N ASP A 564 36.72 -0.88 -9.95
CA ASP A 564 36.06 -1.11 -11.23
C ASP A 564 35.26 -2.43 -11.18
N THR A 565 33.94 -2.32 -11.12
CA THR A 565 33.03 -3.47 -11.26
C THR A 565 32.52 -3.64 -12.70
N GLY A 566 32.97 -2.81 -13.64
CA GLY A 566 32.40 -2.74 -14.99
C GLY A 566 30.92 -2.31 -15.02
N LYS A 567 30.41 -1.67 -13.96
CA LYS A 567 29.01 -1.20 -13.83
C LYS A 567 28.96 0.31 -13.71
N GLU A 568 27.98 0.94 -14.35
CA GLU A 568 27.73 2.36 -14.19
C GLU A 568 27.24 2.68 -12.75
N ALA A 569 27.41 3.92 -12.31
CA ALA A 569 26.96 4.37 -10.97
C ALA A 569 25.43 4.26 -10.80
N SER A 570 24.69 4.51 -11.87
CA SER A 570 23.24 4.32 -11.97
C SER A 570 22.82 2.86 -11.72
N ASP A 571 23.49 1.91 -12.38
CA ASP A 571 23.21 0.47 -12.22
C ASP A 571 23.49 0.00 -10.79
N TYR A 572 24.56 0.51 -10.18
CA TYR A 572 24.86 0.17 -8.79
C TYR A 572 23.86 0.75 -7.80
N LEU A 573 23.39 1.99 -8.01
CA LEU A 573 22.33 2.55 -7.17
C LEU A 573 21.05 1.71 -7.27
N LYS A 574 20.71 1.24 -8.48
CA LYS A 574 19.59 0.32 -8.70
C LYS A 574 19.79 -1.02 -7.99
N GLU A 575 21.00 -1.57 -8.03
CA GLU A 575 21.34 -2.79 -7.29
C GLU A 575 21.23 -2.60 -5.76
N LEU A 576 21.59 -1.43 -5.24
CA LEU A 576 21.35 -1.10 -3.83
C LEU A 576 19.85 -1.07 -3.52
N GLU A 577 19.02 -0.51 -4.39
CA GLU A 577 17.55 -0.51 -4.23
C GLU A 577 16.99 -1.93 -4.26
N GLU A 578 17.37 -2.75 -5.24
CA GLU A 578 16.91 -4.14 -5.40
C GLU A 578 17.32 -5.04 -4.23
N ASN A 579 18.47 -4.80 -3.62
CA ASN A 579 18.97 -5.56 -2.46
C ASN A 579 18.52 -4.97 -1.11
N GLY A 580 17.62 -3.98 -1.09
CA GLY A 580 17.11 -3.37 0.14
C GLY A 580 18.15 -2.55 0.92
N ARG A 581 19.20 -2.07 0.23
CA ARG A 581 20.23 -1.18 0.78
C ARG A 581 20.02 0.29 0.42
N TYR A 582 19.08 0.60 -0.46
CA TYR A 582 18.56 1.95 -0.67
C TYR A 582 17.02 1.93 -0.67
N ILE A 583 16.42 2.55 0.33
CA ILE A 583 14.98 2.46 0.60
C ILE A 583 14.38 3.87 0.66
N LYS A 584 13.21 4.08 0.04
CA LYS A 584 12.55 5.39 -0.06
C LYS A 584 11.13 5.33 0.51
N ASP A 585 10.76 6.34 1.30
CA ASP A 585 9.38 6.65 1.73
C ASP A 585 9.08 8.10 1.34
N VAL A 586 8.69 8.31 0.09
CA VAL A 586 8.52 9.64 -0.51
C VAL A 586 7.09 9.86 -0.99
N TYR A 587 6.59 11.08 -0.85
CA TYR A 587 5.18 11.43 -1.06
C TYR A 587 4.96 12.73 -1.84
#